data_AF-A0A7C9CR23-F1
#
_entry.id   AF-A0A7C9CR23-F1
#
_cell.length_a   1.000
_cell.length_b   1.000
_cell.length_c   1.000
_cell.angle_alpha   90.00
_cell.angle_beta   90.00
_cell.angle_gamma   90.00
#
_symmetry.space_group_name_H-M   'P 1'
#
loop_
_entity.id
_entity.type
_entity.pdbx_description
1 polymer ?
#
loop_
_entity_poly.entity_id
_entity_poly.type
_entity_poly.pdbx_seq_one_letter_code
_entity_poly.pdbx_strand_id
1 'polypeptide(L)'
;MRKLKGWSKMMCTSSTSSSSSEEESQVLQNCCYSAFPRLKELVFHDVGLEFVPEEFRDLLALESLCLYSCTQLKEVPEWIDTLTSLKMLEISRCSKLTSLPKEMTNLSNLENLEISRCPILEKRCEKPTGEDWRLIQHVPR
;
A
#
# COMPACT_ATOMS: atom_id res chain seq x y z
N MET A 1 -17.97 -6.77 -6.66
CA MET A 1 -17.22 -6.01 -5.64
C MET A 1 -16.78 -6.96 -4.53
N ARG A 2 -15.55 -7.49 -4.64
CA ARG A 2 -15.00 -8.43 -3.66
C ARG A 2 -14.67 -7.65 -2.38
N LYS A 3 -15.53 -7.76 -1.37
CA LYS A 3 -15.22 -7.26 -0.03
C LYS A 3 -14.30 -8.29 0.63
N LEU A 4 -13.01 -7.99 0.71
CA LEU A 4 -12.10 -8.75 1.56
C LEU A 4 -12.32 -8.27 3.00
N LYS A 5 -13.37 -8.78 3.64
CA LYS A 5 -13.50 -8.73 5.10
C LYS A 5 -12.81 -9.96 5.67
N GLY A 6 -11.77 -9.74 6.47
CA GLY A 6 -11.16 -10.79 7.30
C GLY A 6 -9.73 -11.09 6.95
N TRP A 7 -8.81 -10.16 7.25
CA TRP A 7 -7.37 -10.42 7.18
C TRP A 7 -6.79 -10.87 8.51
N SER A 8 -7.55 -10.72 9.61
CA SER A 8 -7.24 -11.34 10.90
C SER A 8 -7.21 -12.88 10.89
N LYS A 9 -7.51 -13.52 9.74
CA LYS A 9 -7.48 -14.98 9.58
C LYS A 9 -6.41 -15.49 8.61
N MET A 10 -5.62 -14.59 7.99
CA MET A 10 -4.50 -14.97 7.10
C MET A 10 -3.12 -14.87 7.76
N MET A 11 -3.04 -14.45 9.02
CA MET A 11 -1.88 -14.78 9.85
C MET A 11 -2.03 -16.24 10.27
N CYS A 12 -1.10 -17.09 9.85
CA CYS A 12 -0.93 -18.39 10.46
C CYS A 12 -0.94 -18.21 11.99
N THR A 13 -1.91 -18.83 12.67
CA THR A 13 -1.82 -19.02 14.12
C THR A 13 -0.74 -20.05 14.37
N SER A 14 0.54 -19.66 14.39
CA SER A 14 1.58 -20.48 14.98
C SER A 14 1.57 -20.25 16.49
N SER A 15 0.57 -20.84 17.15
CA SER A 15 0.77 -21.28 18.52
C SER A 15 1.59 -22.57 18.48
N THR A 16 2.91 -22.47 18.47
CA THR A 16 3.77 -23.62 18.77
C THR A 16 4.97 -23.18 19.58
N SER A 17 4.93 -23.58 20.84
CA SER A 17 6.02 -23.60 21.80
C SER A 17 7.23 -24.39 21.28
N SER A 18 8.41 -23.80 21.48
CA SER A 18 9.71 -24.43 21.73
C SER A 18 10.37 -25.32 20.65
N SER A 19 11.59 -24.87 20.30
CA SER A 19 12.84 -25.59 19.98
C SER A 19 13.03 -26.27 18.61
N SER A 20 14.04 -25.71 17.90
CA SER A 20 15.08 -26.38 17.11
C SER A 20 14.74 -26.93 15.71
N SER A 21 14.87 -26.06 14.70
CA SER A 21 15.69 -26.26 13.48
C SER A 21 15.36 -25.14 12.48
N GLU A 22 16.19 -24.10 12.48
CA GLU A 22 16.11 -22.95 11.58
C GLU A 22 16.61 -23.38 10.19
N GLU A 23 15.73 -23.83 9.29
CA GLU A 23 15.98 -23.80 7.83
C GLU A 23 14.78 -24.26 6.97
N GLU A 24 13.81 -25.02 7.49
CA GLU A 24 12.67 -25.51 6.68
C GLU A 24 11.41 -24.60 6.67
N SER A 25 11.34 -23.59 7.54
CA SER A 25 10.13 -22.76 7.67
C SER A 25 9.98 -21.65 6.61
N GLN A 26 11.01 -21.35 5.81
CA GLN A 26 10.94 -20.26 4.83
C GLN A 26 10.33 -20.63 3.46
N VAL A 27 10.15 -21.92 3.16
CA VAL A 27 9.68 -22.35 1.83
C VAL A 27 8.14 -22.41 1.74
N LEU A 28 7.45 -22.58 2.87
CA LEU A 28 6.00 -22.79 2.87
C LEU A 28 5.16 -21.53 3.13
N GLN A 29 5.80 -20.40 3.46
CA GLN A 29 5.10 -19.13 3.74
C GLN A 29 5.00 -18.19 2.53
N ASN A 30 5.59 -18.58 1.38
CA ASN A 30 5.64 -17.78 0.16
C ASN A 30 4.63 -18.18 -0.94
N CYS A 31 3.78 -19.19 -0.73
CA CYS A 31 2.97 -19.75 -1.83
C CYS A 31 1.54 -19.22 -1.97
N CYS A 32 1.05 -18.24 -1.19
CA CYS A 32 -0.39 -17.91 -1.24
C CYS A 32 -0.80 -16.63 -2.00
N TYR A 33 0.12 -15.78 -2.49
CA TYR A 33 -0.27 -14.53 -3.18
C TYR A 33 0.16 -14.39 -4.64
N SER A 34 0.83 -15.40 -5.21
CA SER A 34 0.81 -15.62 -6.67
C SER A 34 -0.60 -15.92 -7.22
N ALA A 35 -1.61 -15.96 -6.34
CA ALA A 35 -3.00 -16.30 -6.63
C ALA A 35 -3.81 -15.24 -7.40
N PHE A 36 -3.31 -14.00 -7.59
CA PHE A 36 -4.09 -12.95 -8.26
C PHE A 36 -3.31 -12.09 -9.28
N PRO A 37 -2.72 -12.68 -10.35
CA PRO A 37 -2.02 -11.94 -11.40
C PRO A 37 -2.93 -11.00 -12.23
N ARG A 38 -4.23 -10.98 -11.94
CA ARG A 38 -5.24 -10.17 -12.65
C ARG A 38 -5.98 -9.23 -11.71
N LEU A 39 -5.53 -9.07 -10.47
CA LEU A 39 -6.15 -8.10 -9.55
C LEU A 39 -5.87 -6.70 -10.06
N LYS A 40 -6.93 -5.98 -10.45
CA LYS A 40 -6.85 -4.61 -10.95
C LYS A 40 -7.17 -3.57 -9.89
N GLU A 41 -7.88 -3.95 -8.84
CA GLU A 41 -8.38 -3.03 -7.83
C GLU A 41 -8.17 -3.63 -6.45
N LEU A 42 -7.55 -2.87 -5.57
CA LEU A 42 -7.31 -3.22 -4.18
C LEU A 42 -7.80 -2.07 -3.30
N VAL A 43 -8.88 -2.33 -2.57
CA VAL A 43 -9.45 -1.38 -1.61
C VAL A 43 -9.18 -1.89 -0.21
N PHE A 44 -8.55 -1.03 0.59
CA PHE A 44 -8.16 -1.31 1.95
C PHE A 44 -8.91 -0.45 2.95
N HIS A 45 -9.39 -1.09 4.02
CA HIS A 45 -10.02 -0.40 5.13
C HIS A 45 -9.59 -1.04 6.44
N ASP A 46 -8.59 -0.45 7.11
CA ASP A 46 -8.04 -1.03 8.35
C ASP A 46 -7.45 0.03 9.28
N VAL A 47 -8.13 0.28 10.40
CA VAL A 47 -7.70 1.22 11.44
C VAL A 47 -6.40 0.82 12.15
N GLY A 48 -6.03 -0.45 12.12
CA GLY A 48 -4.85 -1.01 12.79
C GLY A 48 -3.64 -1.20 11.90
N LEU A 49 -3.73 -0.94 10.59
CA LEU A 49 -2.64 -1.17 9.65
C LEU A 49 -1.46 -0.23 9.93
N GLU A 50 -0.33 -0.78 10.37
CA GLU A 50 0.90 0.01 10.61
C GLU A 50 1.79 0.10 9.38
N PHE A 51 1.79 -0.94 8.54
CA PHE A 51 2.61 -1.09 7.34
C PHE A 51 1.80 -1.74 6.23
N VAL A 52 2.07 -1.36 4.98
CA VAL A 52 1.49 -2.07 3.83
C VAL A 52 2.28 -3.38 3.62
N PRO A 53 1.62 -4.54 3.50
CA PRO A 53 2.31 -5.83 3.32
C PRO A 53 3.19 -5.86 2.06
N GLU A 54 4.42 -6.38 2.17
CA GLU A 54 5.37 -6.45 1.05
C GLU A 54 4.85 -7.26 -0.14
N GLU A 55 3.92 -8.18 0.09
CA GLU A 55 3.35 -9.05 -0.93
C GLU A 55 2.56 -8.28 -1.99
N PHE A 56 2.17 -7.02 -1.73
CA PHE A 56 1.50 -6.20 -2.74
C PHE A 56 2.44 -5.75 -3.83
N ARG A 57 3.75 -5.79 -3.60
CA ARG A 57 4.78 -5.53 -4.61
C ARG A 57 4.58 -6.33 -5.90
N ASP A 58 4.05 -7.55 -5.77
CA ASP A 58 3.86 -8.49 -6.89
C ASP A 58 2.53 -8.28 -7.64
N LEU A 59 1.69 -7.33 -7.23
CA LEU A 59 0.43 -6.99 -7.89
C LEU A 59 0.67 -6.11 -9.12
N LEU A 60 1.49 -6.58 -10.06
CA LEU A 60 1.94 -5.80 -11.23
C LEU A 60 0.81 -5.36 -12.17
N ALA A 61 -0.34 -6.04 -12.11
CA ALA A 61 -1.55 -5.73 -12.88
C ALA A 61 -2.53 -4.79 -12.16
N LEU A 62 -2.17 -4.28 -10.97
CA LEU A 62 -3.02 -3.40 -10.18
C LEU A 62 -3.13 -2.03 -10.84
N GLU A 63 -4.36 -1.61 -11.11
CA GLU A 63 -4.70 -0.32 -11.73
C GLU A 63 -5.22 0.69 -10.69
N SER A 64 -5.78 0.23 -9.57
CA SER A 64 -6.34 1.09 -8.52
C SER A 64 -6.00 0.56 -7.12
N LEU A 65 -5.43 1.45 -6.30
CA LEU A 65 -5.14 1.23 -4.88
C LEU A 65 -5.83 2.29 -4.04
N CYS A 66 -6.71 1.87 -3.13
CA CYS A 66 -7.40 2.77 -2.21
C CYS A 66 -7.07 2.39 -0.76
N LEU A 67 -6.49 3.32 0.00
CA LEU A 67 -6.17 3.17 1.42
C LEU A 67 -7.12 4.05 2.24
N TYR A 68 -8.12 3.42 2.87
CA TYR A 68 -9.12 4.11 3.67
C TYR A 68 -8.94 3.83 5.16
N SER A 69 -9.01 4.89 5.97
CA SER A 69 -8.98 4.81 7.43
C SER A 69 -7.80 4.01 7.99
N CYS A 70 -6.65 4.00 7.30
CA CYS A 70 -5.41 3.40 7.80
C CYS A 70 -4.75 4.33 8.81
N THR A 71 -5.40 4.48 9.98
CA THR A 71 -5.03 5.51 10.97
C THR A 71 -3.66 5.28 11.62
N GLN A 72 -3.14 4.06 11.54
CA GLN A 72 -1.83 3.69 12.08
C GLN A 72 -0.71 3.66 11.04
N LEU A 73 -1.04 3.79 9.75
CA LEU A 73 -0.10 3.68 8.65
C LEU A 73 0.83 4.90 8.67
N LYS A 74 2.14 4.66 8.72
CA LYS A 74 3.15 5.73 8.84
C LYS A 74 3.72 6.14 7.49
N GLU A 75 3.84 5.20 6.57
CA GLU A 75 4.49 5.39 5.28
C GLU A 75 3.83 4.54 4.20
N VAL A 76 3.87 5.03 2.96
CA VAL A 76 3.68 4.20 1.78
C VAL A 76 5.07 3.61 1.45
N PRO A 77 5.18 2.29 1.23
CA PRO A 77 6.47 1.65 1.04
C PRO A 77 7.13 2.04 -0.28
N GLU A 78 8.46 1.98 -0.31
CA GLU A 78 9.27 2.33 -1.49
C GLU A 78 8.93 1.46 -2.71
N TRP A 79 8.57 0.19 -2.52
CA TRP A 79 8.19 -0.70 -3.62
C TRP A 79 6.92 -0.29 -4.36
N ILE A 80 6.23 0.79 -3.98
CA ILE A 80 5.06 1.29 -4.72
C ILE A 80 5.36 1.49 -6.21
N ASP A 81 6.61 1.80 -6.59
CA ASP A 81 7.02 1.93 -7.98
C ASP A 81 6.99 0.64 -8.80
N THR A 82 6.92 -0.52 -8.16
CA THR A 82 6.74 -1.79 -8.87
C THR A 82 5.33 -1.95 -9.44
N LEU A 83 4.36 -1.18 -8.93
CA LEU A 83 2.99 -1.13 -9.42
C LEU A 83 2.89 -0.33 -10.72
N THR A 84 3.61 -0.80 -11.74
CA THR A 84 3.75 -0.13 -13.04
C THR A 84 2.43 0.07 -13.78
N SER A 85 1.39 -0.70 -13.47
CA SER A 85 0.04 -0.54 -14.06
C SER A 85 -0.86 0.43 -13.29
N LEU A 86 -0.40 0.99 -12.16
CA LEU A 86 -1.23 1.79 -11.26
C LEU A 86 -1.63 3.11 -11.92
N LYS A 87 -2.95 3.33 -12.00
CA LYS A 87 -3.58 4.54 -12.57
C LYS A 87 -4.26 5.40 -11.53
N MET A 88 -4.71 4.79 -10.44
CA MET A 88 -5.41 5.49 -9.37
C MET A 88 -4.80 5.13 -8.02
N LEU A 89 -4.42 6.16 -7.26
CA LEU A 89 -4.07 6.05 -5.85
C LEU A 89 -4.99 6.97 -5.04
N GLU A 90 -5.75 6.38 -4.13
CA GLU A 90 -6.58 7.12 -3.19
C GLU A 90 -6.13 6.84 -1.76
N ILE A 91 -5.90 7.90 -0.99
CA ILE A 91 -5.49 7.82 0.42
C ILE A 91 -6.44 8.70 1.21
N SER A 92 -7.24 8.10 2.08
CA SER A 92 -8.21 8.85 2.86
C SER A 92 -8.26 8.44 4.32
N ARG A 93 -8.29 9.43 5.21
CA ARG A 93 -8.35 9.24 6.68
C ARG A 93 -7.16 8.46 7.26
N CYS A 94 -5.98 8.60 6.68
CA CYS A 94 -4.72 8.02 7.14
C CYS A 94 -3.92 9.06 7.94
N SER A 95 -4.34 9.35 9.16
CA SER A 95 -3.84 10.50 9.95
C SER A 95 -2.36 10.44 10.33
N LYS A 96 -1.76 9.24 10.41
CA LYS A 96 -0.34 9.05 10.73
C LYS A 96 0.55 8.95 9.51
N LEU A 97 -0.02 8.94 8.30
CA LEU A 97 0.77 8.92 7.08
C LEU A 97 1.25 10.34 6.83
N THR A 98 2.54 10.57 7.05
CA THR A 98 3.09 11.93 7.07
C THR A 98 3.83 12.32 5.81
N SER A 99 4.22 11.39 4.94
CA SER A 99 5.00 11.70 3.74
C SER A 99 4.78 10.66 2.65
N LEU A 100 5.14 11.00 1.42
CA LEU A 100 5.23 10.07 0.30
C LEU A 100 6.69 9.60 0.07
N PRO A 101 6.91 8.34 -0.39
CA PRO A 101 8.21 7.87 -0.80
C PRO A 101 8.66 8.56 -2.09
N LYS A 102 9.99 8.68 -2.30
CA LYS A 102 10.53 9.32 -3.51
C LYS A 102 10.13 8.57 -4.78
N GLU A 103 9.87 7.26 -4.66
CA GLU A 103 9.45 6.32 -5.68
C GLU A 103 8.10 6.67 -6.32
N MET A 104 7.32 7.56 -5.70
CA MET A 104 6.13 8.14 -6.35
C MET A 104 6.45 8.77 -7.72
N THR A 105 7.67 9.29 -7.94
CA THR A 105 8.07 9.85 -9.24
C THR A 105 8.14 8.81 -10.37
N ASN A 106 8.22 7.52 -10.03
CA ASN A 106 8.33 6.43 -10.99
C ASN A 106 6.95 5.93 -11.47
N LEU A 107 5.86 6.39 -10.84
CA LEU A 107 4.48 6.03 -11.19
C LEU A 107 4.00 6.78 -12.44
N SER A 108 4.66 6.57 -13.57
CA SER A 108 4.42 7.29 -14.82
C SER A 108 3.03 7.08 -15.43
N ASN A 109 2.34 6.00 -15.05
CA ASN A 109 0.97 5.70 -15.47
C ASN A 109 -0.10 6.21 -14.49
N LEU A 110 0.29 6.89 -13.40
CA LEU A 110 -0.66 7.40 -12.42
C LEU A 110 -1.45 8.57 -13.01
N GLU A 111 -2.74 8.34 -13.23
CA GLU A 111 -3.67 9.29 -13.83
C GLU A 111 -4.43 10.09 -12.77
N ASN A 112 -4.67 9.49 -11.60
CA ASN A 112 -5.43 10.12 -10.51
C ASN A 112 -4.78 9.86 -9.15
N LEU A 113 -4.55 10.95 -8.40
CA LEU A 113 -4.09 10.91 -7.02
C LEU A 113 -5.02 11.73 -6.14
N GLU A 114 -5.74 11.06 -5.25
CA GLU A 114 -6.63 11.71 -4.28
C GLU A 114 -6.08 11.49 -2.87
N ILE A 115 -5.83 12.58 -2.15
CA ILE A 115 -5.42 12.56 -0.74
C ILE A 115 -6.42 13.40 0.02
N SER A 116 -7.19 12.77 0.92
CA SER A 116 -8.23 13.46 1.66
C SER A 116 -8.24 13.13 3.14
N ARG A 117 -8.44 14.12 4.01
CA ARG A 117 -8.50 13.91 5.47
C ARG A 117 -7.20 13.28 6.02
N CYS A 118 -6.08 13.67 5.46
CA CYS A 118 -4.72 13.27 5.82
C CYS A 118 -3.91 14.55 6.05
N PRO A 119 -4.15 15.29 7.15
CA PRO A 119 -3.82 16.72 7.23
C PRO A 119 -2.33 17.05 7.04
N ILE A 120 -1.43 16.17 7.51
CA ILE A 120 0.01 16.34 7.33
C ILE A 120 0.40 16.08 5.88
N LEU A 121 -0.08 14.97 5.30
CA LEU A 121 0.21 14.58 3.93
C LEU A 121 -0.39 15.57 2.91
N GLU A 122 -1.63 16.02 3.11
CA GLU A 122 -2.30 17.02 2.27
C GLU A 122 -1.46 18.30 2.19
N LYS A 123 -0.95 18.77 3.34
CA LYS A 123 -0.08 19.96 3.38
C LYS A 123 1.24 19.75 2.65
N ARG A 124 1.84 18.56 2.74
CA ARG A 124 3.08 18.24 2.02
C ARG A 124 2.87 18.05 0.52
N CYS A 125 1.69 17.62 0.10
CA CYS A 125 1.34 17.44 -1.30
C CYS A 125 0.75 18.71 -1.92
N GLU A 126 0.56 19.78 -1.14
CA GLU A 126 -0.03 21.03 -1.59
C GLU A 126 0.81 21.67 -2.72
N LYS A 127 0.20 21.88 -3.89
CA LYS A 127 0.88 22.59 -4.98
C LYS A 127 0.93 24.10 -4.69
N PRO A 128 2.04 24.78 -5.03
CA PRO A 128 3.33 24.27 -5.49
C PRO A 128 4.38 24.16 -4.37
N THR A 129 3.97 24.43 -3.13
CA THR A 129 4.85 24.73 -2.00
C THR A 129 5.13 23.55 -1.08
N GLY A 130 4.29 22.52 -1.13
CA GLY A 130 4.42 21.32 -0.32
C GLY A 130 5.71 20.58 -0.64
N GLU A 131 6.36 20.04 0.40
CA GLU A 131 7.64 19.32 0.29
C GLU A 131 7.55 18.11 -0.66
N ASP A 132 6.42 17.41 -0.66
CA ASP A 132 6.18 16.21 -1.48
C ASP A 132 5.53 16.56 -2.82
N TRP A 133 5.18 17.83 -3.08
CA TRP A 133 4.56 18.26 -4.36
C TRP A 133 5.40 17.82 -5.57
N ARG A 134 6.73 17.88 -5.46
CA ARG A 134 7.64 17.46 -6.54
C ARG A 134 7.55 15.98 -6.89
N LEU A 135 7.12 15.15 -5.94
CA LEU A 135 6.96 13.71 -6.12
C LEU A 135 5.73 13.40 -6.97
N ILE A 136 4.71 14.27 -6.94
CA ILE A 136 3.39 14.03 -7.56
C ILE A 136 3.04 15.02 -8.68
N GLN A 137 3.95 15.95 -9.01
CA GLN A 137 3.71 16.97 -10.04
C GLN A 137 3.48 16.42 -11.45
N HIS A 138 3.86 15.16 -11.70
CA HIS A 138 3.68 14.47 -12.98
C HIS A 138 2.25 13.93 -13.17
N VAL A 139 1.48 13.82 -12.09
CA VAL A 139 0.09 13.34 -12.14
C VAL A 139 -0.79 14.42 -12.80
N PRO A 140 -1.56 14.07 -13.84
CA PRO A 140 -2.51 15.00 -14.48
C PRO A 140 -3.49 15.59 -13.46
N ARG A 141 -3.89 16.85 -13.66
CA ARG A 141 -4.86 17.57 -12.81
C ARG A 141 -6.18 17.78 -13.52
#